data_AF-A0A317F452-F1
#
_entry.id   AF-A0A317F452-F1
#
_cell.length_a   1.000
_cell.length_b   1.000
_cell.length_c   1.000
_cell.angle_alpha   90.00
_cell.angle_beta   90.00
_cell.angle_gamma   90.00
#
_symmetry.space_group_name_H-M   'P 1'
#
loop_
_entity.id
_entity.type
_entity.pdbx_description
1 polymer ?
#
loop_
_entity_poly.entity_id
_entity_poly.type
_entity_poly.pdbx_seq_one_letter_code
_entity_poly.pdbx_strand_id
1 'polypeptide(L)'
;MRTWLLASTAVMAAIGLSPGAQADVVTLGFSGAGVHARLQLTIVPSSPTGPLVNQPNTVDPVGSFTVTDITGRYSNASLPTPIIGAEVTGIVPRTFDPPRDPFPTNTMAPRSLSFLPSGNSYDNLYYPNGSPQTANNWPFSGGVLDIYGLAFTIDGGYTVNLWSNGVDTPAGPGLTYGVALIQGADVLDYKFGELAAVPEPATFLLFGAGLLGLAGVRSRQRH
;
A
#
# COMPACT_ATOMS: atom_id res chain seq x y z
N MET A 1 33.17 30.66 -25.17
CA MET A 1 31.99 30.43 -24.29
C MET A 1 30.81 30.02 -25.16
N ARG A 2 30.65 28.73 -25.50
CA ARG A 2 29.47 28.23 -26.24
C ARG A 2 29.31 26.70 -26.31
N THR A 3 30.29 25.92 -25.84
CA THR A 3 30.25 24.45 -25.85
C THR A 3 29.75 23.82 -24.54
N TRP A 4 29.86 24.52 -23.41
CA TRP A 4 29.45 23.99 -22.10
C TRP A 4 27.94 24.05 -21.83
N LEU A 5 27.21 24.91 -22.54
CA LEU A 5 25.75 25.03 -22.40
C LEU A 5 24.99 23.94 -23.18
N LEU A 6 25.59 23.33 -24.21
CA LEU A 6 24.95 22.28 -25.00
C LEU A 6 25.03 20.90 -24.32
N ALA A 7 26.10 20.64 -23.57
CA ALA A 7 26.27 19.40 -22.81
C ALA A 7 25.23 19.27 -21.68
N SER A 8 24.91 20.38 -21.00
CA SER A 8 23.95 20.41 -19.89
C SER A 8 22.51 20.13 -20.35
N THR A 9 22.13 20.58 -21.55
CA THR A 9 20.77 20.37 -22.09
C THR A 9 20.57 18.94 -22.59
N ALA A 10 21.63 18.30 -23.10
CA ALA A 10 21.57 16.90 -23.56
C ALA A 10 21.43 15.91 -22.40
N VAL A 11 22.08 16.17 -21.24
CA VAL A 11 21.90 15.35 -20.04
C VAL A 11 20.49 15.52 -19.45
N MET A 12 19.90 16.72 -19.50
CA MET A 12 18.52 16.95 -19.04
C MET A 12 17.46 16.31 -19.96
N ALA A 13 17.71 16.20 -21.26
CA ALA A 13 16.79 15.55 -22.21
C ALA A 13 16.82 14.01 -22.12
N ALA A 14 17.96 13.41 -21.75
CA ALA A 14 18.11 11.96 -21.63
C ALA A 14 17.42 11.37 -20.38
N ILE A 15 17.13 12.19 -19.36
CA ILE A 15 16.41 11.75 -18.15
C ILE A 15 14.88 11.70 -18.40
N GLY A 16 14.38 12.37 -19.45
CA GLY A 16 12.96 12.51 -19.72
C GLY A 16 12.33 11.46 -20.65
N LEU A 17 13.11 10.54 -21.21
CA LEU A 17 12.63 9.57 -22.21
C LEU A 17 13.09 8.14 -21.88
N SER A 18 12.58 7.62 -20.77
CA SER A 18 12.48 6.17 -20.61
C SER A 18 11.04 5.81 -20.21
N PRO A 19 10.20 5.30 -21.14
CA PRO A 19 9.04 4.54 -20.75
C PRO A 19 9.50 3.13 -20.41
N GLY A 20 10.28 3.02 -19.33
CA GLY A 20 10.35 1.76 -18.62
C GLY A 20 9.11 1.72 -17.73
N ALA A 21 8.23 0.74 -17.92
CA ALA A 21 7.36 0.28 -16.86
C ALA A 21 8.26 -0.27 -15.74
N GLN A 22 8.91 0.62 -14.99
CA GLN A 22 9.73 0.28 -13.86
C GLN A 22 8.75 -0.05 -12.74
N ALA A 23 8.82 -1.29 -12.26
CA ALA A 23 8.20 -1.59 -10.98
C ALA A 23 8.83 -0.64 -9.95
N ASP A 24 7.99 0.13 -9.28
CA ASP A 24 8.45 1.06 -8.24
C ASP A 24 8.42 0.34 -6.89
N VAL A 25 9.23 0.79 -5.94
CA VAL A 25 9.26 0.25 -4.58
C VAL A 25 8.83 1.32 -3.60
N VAL A 26 7.72 1.06 -2.90
CA VAL A 26 7.18 1.95 -1.86
C VAL A 26 7.32 1.30 -0.51
N THR A 27 7.77 2.03 0.52
CA THR A 27 7.78 1.51 1.89
C THR A 27 6.56 2.00 2.67
N LEU A 28 5.84 1.08 3.30
CA LEU A 28 4.73 1.38 4.19
C LEU A 28 5.06 0.96 5.61
N GLY A 29 4.74 1.82 6.56
CA GLY A 29 4.77 1.51 7.99
C GLY A 29 3.36 1.53 8.57
N PHE A 30 3.04 0.56 9.41
CA PHE A 30 1.80 0.56 10.19
C PHE A 30 2.10 0.26 11.65
N SER A 31 1.45 0.98 12.55
CA SER A 31 1.54 0.71 13.99
C SER A 31 0.25 1.05 14.72
N GLY A 32 -0.03 0.29 15.78
CA GLY A 32 -1.21 0.49 16.62
C GLY A 32 -1.68 -0.83 17.21
N ALA A 33 -2.37 -0.78 18.36
CA ALA A 33 -2.94 -1.95 19.04
C ALA A 33 -2.01 -3.17 19.14
N GLY A 34 -0.73 -2.96 19.49
CA GLY A 34 0.28 -4.03 19.62
C GLY A 34 0.77 -4.62 18.30
N VAL A 35 0.31 -4.11 17.16
CA VAL A 35 0.75 -4.50 15.82
C VAL A 35 1.77 -3.50 15.29
N HIS A 36 2.82 -4.03 14.65
CA HIS A 36 3.82 -3.27 13.92
C HIS A 36 4.14 -3.96 12.61
N ALA A 37 4.00 -3.26 11.49
CA ALA A 37 4.38 -3.76 10.17
C ALA A 37 5.25 -2.73 9.45
N ARG A 38 6.33 -3.21 8.82
CA ARG A 38 7.12 -2.41 7.88
C ARG A 38 7.30 -3.20 6.61
N LEU A 39 6.73 -2.70 5.53
CA LEU A 39 6.52 -3.41 4.27
C LEU A 39 7.18 -2.63 3.14
N GLN A 40 7.80 -3.32 2.20
CA GLN A 40 8.26 -2.76 0.93
C GLN A 40 7.42 -3.41 -0.17
N LEU A 41 6.66 -2.58 -0.88
CA LEU A 41 5.75 -3.00 -1.93
C LEU A 41 6.41 -2.77 -3.28
N THR A 42 6.50 -3.81 -4.10
CA THR A 42 6.82 -3.65 -5.52
C THR A 42 5.52 -3.44 -6.27
N ILE A 43 5.37 -2.27 -6.88
CA ILE A 43 4.13 -1.83 -7.52
C ILE A 43 4.28 -1.62 -9.03
N VAL A 44 3.21 -1.87 -9.76
CA VAL A 44 3.10 -1.58 -11.20
C VAL A 44 1.78 -0.87 -11.49
N PRO A 45 1.69 -0.05 -12.56
CA PRO A 45 0.43 0.56 -12.95
C PRO A 45 -0.69 -0.48 -13.07
N SER A 46 -1.82 -0.25 -12.41
CA SER A 46 -2.95 -1.18 -12.54
C SER A 46 -3.55 -1.06 -13.94
N SER A 47 -3.67 -2.18 -14.63
CA SER A 47 -4.29 -2.28 -15.96
C SER A 47 -5.23 -3.47 -16.17
N PRO A 48 -5.81 -4.12 -15.13
CA PRO A 48 -6.67 -5.25 -15.39
C PRO A 48 -7.97 -4.73 -16.04
N THR A 49 -8.19 -5.17 -17.28
CA THR A 49 -9.34 -4.85 -18.11
C THR A 49 -9.98 -6.16 -18.59
N GLY A 50 -11.30 -6.16 -18.73
CA GLY A 50 -12.05 -7.28 -19.30
C GLY A 50 -13.39 -7.52 -18.59
N PRO A 51 -14.27 -8.37 -19.13
CA PRO A 51 -15.42 -8.83 -18.37
C PRO A 51 -14.98 -9.78 -17.24
N LEU A 52 -15.62 -9.72 -16.08
CA LEU A 52 -15.64 -10.80 -15.09
C LEU A 52 -17.07 -11.31 -14.99
N VAL A 53 -17.22 -12.61 -14.72
CA VAL A 53 -18.53 -13.20 -14.44
C VAL A 53 -19.00 -12.68 -13.08
N ASN A 54 -20.17 -12.03 -13.02
CA ASN A 54 -20.84 -11.58 -11.79
C ASN A 54 -20.10 -10.54 -10.93
N GLN A 55 -19.14 -9.78 -11.49
CA GLN A 55 -18.73 -8.50 -10.92
C GLN A 55 -19.16 -7.36 -11.84
N PRO A 56 -19.83 -6.32 -11.29
CA PRO A 56 -20.30 -5.19 -12.09
C PRO A 56 -19.15 -4.36 -12.67
N ASN A 57 -17.98 -4.36 -12.01
CA ASN A 57 -16.84 -3.54 -12.42
C ASN A 57 -15.82 -4.33 -13.23
N THR A 58 -15.46 -3.76 -14.38
CA THR A 58 -14.52 -4.36 -15.35
C THR A 58 -13.11 -3.78 -15.24
N VAL A 59 -12.88 -2.85 -14.31
CA VAL A 59 -11.63 -2.10 -14.14
C VAL A 59 -11.34 -1.84 -12.66
N ASP A 60 -10.07 -1.72 -12.33
CA ASP A 60 -9.64 -1.14 -11.05
C ASP A 60 -9.75 0.39 -11.09
N PRO A 61 -9.89 1.07 -9.92
CA PRO A 61 -10.00 2.51 -9.90
C PRO A 61 -8.77 3.21 -10.50
N VAL A 62 -9.00 4.33 -11.20
CA VAL A 62 -7.95 5.13 -11.83
C VAL A 62 -6.97 5.65 -10.77
N GLY A 63 -5.67 5.58 -11.06
CA GLY A 63 -4.61 6.00 -10.14
C GLY A 63 -4.23 4.95 -9.10
N SER A 64 -4.83 3.75 -9.17
CA SER A 64 -4.37 2.58 -8.42
C SER A 64 -3.14 1.92 -9.06
N PHE A 65 -2.34 1.31 -8.22
CA PHE A 65 -1.22 0.46 -8.61
C PHE A 65 -1.44 -0.94 -8.07
N THR A 66 -1.13 -1.95 -8.88
CA THR A 66 -1.10 -3.33 -8.43
C THR A 66 0.17 -3.57 -7.62
N VAL A 67 0.03 -4.18 -6.44
CA VAL A 67 1.17 -4.75 -5.70
C VAL A 67 1.49 -6.13 -6.27
N THR A 68 2.67 -6.26 -6.89
CA THR A 68 3.15 -7.51 -7.50
C THR A 68 4.06 -8.33 -6.59
N ASP A 69 4.73 -7.68 -5.65
CA ASP A 69 5.59 -8.34 -4.67
C ASP A 69 5.63 -7.53 -3.38
N ILE A 70 5.99 -8.19 -2.29
CA ILE A 70 6.07 -7.59 -0.96
C ILE A 70 7.14 -8.26 -0.13
N THR A 71 7.96 -7.45 0.52
CA THR A 71 8.90 -7.89 1.55
C THR A 71 8.72 -7.05 2.81
N GLY A 72 9.29 -7.47 3.94
CA GLY A 72 9.22 -6.71 5.16
C GLY A 72 9.14 -7.56 6.42
N ARG A 73 8.67 -6.95 7.50
CA ARG A 73 8.49 -7.61 8.79
C ARG A 73 7.16 -7.24 9.42
N TYR A 74 6.60 -8.21 10.13
CA TYR A 74 5.36 -8.10 10.87
C TYR A 74 5.55 -8.52 12.33
N SER A 75 4.92 -7.81 13.25
CA SER A 75 4.85 -8.18 14.67
C SER A 75 3.45 -7.92 15.20
N ASN A 76 2.98 -8.82 16.08
CA ASN A 76 1.76 -8.68 16.83
C ASN A 76 1.99 -9.16 18.26
N ALA A 77 2.03 -8.20 19.19
CA ALA A 77 2.23 -8.44 20.62
C ALA A 77 0.92 -8.68 21.39
N SER A 78 -0.23 -8.56 20.72
CA SER A 78 -1.56 -8.68 21.34
C SER A 78 -2.10 -10.11 21.40
N LEU A 79 -1.38 -11.06 20.83
CA LEU A 79 -1.73 -12.49 20.85
C LEU A 79 -1.29 -13.15 22.16
N PRO A 80 -1.96 -14.25 22.58
CA PRO A 80 -1.48 -15.08 23.70
C PRO A 80 -0.05 -15.59 23.50
N THR A 81 0.32 -15.90 22.25
CA THR A 81 1.71 -16.15 21.85
C THR A 81 2.13 -15.07 20.84
N PRO A 82 2.93 -14.07 21.27
CA PRO A 82 3.32 -12.96 20.40
C PRO A 82 4.07 -13.40 19.15
N ILE A 83 3.76 -12.77 18.02
CA ILE A 83 4.56 -12.84 16.80
C ILE A 83 5.51 -11.66 16.82
N ILE A 84 6.82 -11.89 16.82
CA ILE A 84 7.84 -10.84 16.91
C ILE A 84 8.74 -10.91 15.69
N GLY A 85 8.63 -9.92 14.82
CA GLY A 85 9.50 -9.70 13.67
C GLY A 85 9.49 -10.82 12.63
N ALA A 86 8.35 -11.48 12.43
CA ALA A 86 8.17 -12.49 11.38
C ALA A 86 8.43 -11.88 10.00
N GLU A 87 9.16 -12.59 9.14
CA GLU A 87 9.45 -12.12 7.80
C GLU A 87 8.22 -12.28 6.91
N VAL A 88 8.02 -11.32 6.02
CA VAL A 88 7.03 -11.43 4.95
C VAL A 88 7.58 -12.37 3.90
N THR A 89 6.82 -13.42 3.60
CA THR A 89 7.25 -14.51 2.69
C THR A 89 6.68 -14.36 1.29
N GLY A 90 5.70 -13.48 1.09
CA GLY A 90 5.23 -13.08 -0.24
C GLY A 90 3.81 -12.55 -0.24
N ILE A 91 3.40 -12.01 -1.39
CA ILE A 91 2.04 -11.50 -1.62
C ILE A 91 1.07 -12.67 -1.82
N VAL A 92 -0.14 -12.57 -1.27
CA VAL A 92 -1.19 -13.53 -1.60
C VAL A 92 -1.68 -13.23 -3.02
N PRO A 93 -1.62 -14.18 -3.97
CA PRO A 93 -2.09 -13.93 -5.33
C PRO A 93 -3.57 -13.58 -5.37
N ARG A 94 -3.95 -12.64 -6.23
CA ARG A 94 -5.35 -12.32 -6.50
C ARG A 94 -6.01 -13.46 -7.27
N THR A 95 -7.25 -13.75 -6.93
CA THR A 95 -8.04 -14.80 -7.57
C THR A 95 -9.25 -14.18 -8.24
N PHE A 96 -9.22 -14.14 -9.57
CA PHE A 96 -10.26 -13.50 -10.39
C PHE A 96 -11.42 -14.45 -10.74
N ASP A 97 -11.28 -15.76 -10.45
CA ASP A 97 -12.27 -16.77 -10.81
C ASP A 97 -12.10 -18.09 -9.99
N PRO A 98 -13.16 -18.63 -9.36
CA PRO A 98 -14.28 -17.93 -8.77
C PRO A 98 -14.08 -17.86 -7.23
N PRO A 99 -14.15 -16.66 -6.64
CA PRO A 99 -14.95 -16.59 -5.43
C PRO A 99 -15.84 -15.35 -5.42
N ARG A 100 -17.12 -15.61 -5.17
CA ARG A 100 -18.21 -14.69 -4.87
C ARG A 100 -17.69 -13.36 -4.33
N ASP A 101 -17.99 -12.25 -4.98
CA ASP A 101 -18.41 -11.11 -4.18
C ASP A 101 -19.68 -11.58 -3.44
N PRO A 102 -19.67 -11.76 -2.11
CA PRO A 102 -20.89 -12.08 -1.38
C PRO A 102 -21.93 -10.97 -1.51
N PHE A 103 -21.57 -9.82 -2.09
CA PHE A 103 -22.41 -8.65 -2.31
C PHE A 103 -22.54 -8.33 -3.81
N PRO A 104 -23.33 -9.09 -4.59
CA PRO A 104 -23.53 -8.83 -6.03
C PRO A 104 -24.08 -7.42 -6.35
N THR A 105 -24.52 -6.69 -5.33
CA THR A 105 -24.97 -5.30 -5.42
C THR A 105 -23.83 -4.28 -5.27
N ASN A 106 -22.59 -4.71 -5.07
CA ASN A 106 -21.46 -3.82 -4.86
C ASN A 106 -20.84 -3.37 -6.18
N THR A 107 -21.39 -2.30 -6.73
CA THR A 107 -20.99 -1.70 -8.01
C THR A 107 -19.72 -0.85 -7.93
N MET A 108 -19.06 -0.79 -6.78
CA MET A 108 -17.84 0.01 -6.58
C MET A 108 -16.60 -0.83 -6.34
N ALA A 109 -16.76 -2.15 -6.21
CA ALA A 109 -15.66 -3.06 -5.93
C ALA A 109 -14.63 -3.02 -7.07
N PRO A 110 -13.31 -2.99 -6.78
CA PRO A 110 -12.27 -3.11 -7.77
C PRO A 110 -12.37 -4.46 -8.47
N ARG A 111 -12.01 -4.49 -9.75
CA ARG A 111 -11.91 -5.75 -10.51
C ARG A 111 -10.98 -6.76 -9.83
N SER A 112 -9.95 -6.25 -9.15
CA SER A 112 -8.96 -7.04 -8.42
C SER A 112 -9.46 -7.67 -7.11
N LEU A 113 -10.73 -7.43 -6.71
CA LEU A 113 -11.32 -7.99 -5.51
C LEU A 113 -11.23 -9.53 -5.50
N SER A 114 -10.70 -10.05 -4.40
CA SER A 114 -10.45 -11.45 -4.10
C SER A 114 -10.84 -11.76 -2.65
N PHE A 115 -10.94 -13.03 -2.29
CA PHE A 115 -11.32 -13.47 -0.94
C PHE A 115 -10.38 -14.56 -0.42
N LEU A 116 -9.96 -14.41 0.84
CA LEU A 116 -9.25 -15.45 1.58
C LEU A 116 -10.23 -16.55 2.02
N PRO A 117 -9.77 -17.77 2.33
CA PRO A 117 -10.62 -18.84 2.88
C PRO A 117 -11.36 -18.45 4.16
N SER A 118 -10.84 -17.50 4.93
CA SER A 118 -11.48 -16.93 6.12
C SER A 118 -12.68 -16.02 5.81
N GLY A 119 -12.91 -15.67 4.54
CA GLY A 119 -13.92 -14.72 4.12
C GLY A 119 -13.46 -13.26 4.09
N ASN A 120 -12.24 -12.95 4.55
CA ASN A 120 -11.67 -11.61 4.41
C ASN A 120 -11.41 -11.30 2.93
N SER A 121 -11.95 -10.18 2.46
CA SER A 121 -11.68 -9.63 1.13
C SER A 121 -10.30 -8.98 1.05
N TYR A 122 -9.71 -8.93 -0.13
CA TYR A 122 -8.50 -8.17 -0.46
C TYR A 122 -8.46 -7.86 -1.97
N ASP A 123 -7.68 -6.87 -2.39
CA ASP A 123 -7.52 -6.54 -3.82
C ASP A 123 -6.05 -6.26 -4.22
N ASN A 124 -5.16 -6.16 -3.23
CA ASN A 124 -3.75 -5.82 -3.39
C ASN A 124 -3.52 -4.57 -4.25
N LEU A 125 -4.35 -3.55 -4.06
CA LEU A 125 -4.20 -2.24 -4.69
C LEU A 125 -3.58 -1.21 -3.75
N TYR A 126 -2.68 -0.41 -4.31
CA TYR A 126 -2.02 0.71 -3.64
C TYR A 126 -2.46 2.03 -4.28
N TYR A 127 -2.77 3.01 -3.44
CA TYR A 127 -3.31 4.32 -3.83
C TYR A 127 -2.43 5.45 -3.29
N PRO A 128 -1.41 5.90 -4.02
CA PRO A 128 -0.47 6.92 -3.52
C PRO A 128 -1.14 8.26 -3.19
N ASN A 129 -2.29 8.55 -3.81
CA ASN A 129 -3.05 9.78 -3.61
C ASN A 129 -4.32 9.57 -2.77
N GLY A 130 -4.45 8.43 -2.08
CA GLY A 130 -5.64 8.04 -1.35
C GLY A 130 -6.62 7.22 -2.20
N SER A 131 -7.16 6.17 -1.59
CA SER A 131 -8.15 5.29 -2.19
C SER A 131 -9.46 6.05 -2.40
N PRO A 132 -10.18 5.79 -3.50
CA PRO A 132 -11.56 6.24 -3.63
C PRO A 132 -12.47 5.41 -2.73
N GLN A 133 -13.76 5.76 -2.70
CA GLN A 133 -14.76 4.82 -2.19
C GLN A 133 -14.79 3.59 -3.10
N THR A 134 -14.61 2.41 -2.53
CA THR A 134 -14.57 1.14 -3.27
C THR A 134 -15.67 0.16 -2.85
N ALA A 135 -16.55 0.54 -1.93
CA ALA A 135 -17.71 -0.27 -1.54
C ALA A 135 -18.98 0.59 -1.39
N ASN A 136 -20.10 0.08 -1.88
CA ASN A 136 -21.39 0.78 -1.81
C ASN A 136 -21.88 1.03 -0.37
N ASN A 137 -21.56 0.13 0.55
CA ASN A 137 -21.97 0.17 1.96
C ASN A 137 -20.89 0.77 2.89
N TRP A 138 -19.76 1.23 2.35
CA TRP A 138 -18.69 1.85 3.12
C TRP A 138 -18.29 3.18 2.46
N PRO A 139 -18.77 4.34 2.97
CA PRO A 139 -18.57 5.63 2.31
C PRO A 139 -17.17 6.23 2.54
N PHE A 140 -16.41 5.67 3.48
CA PHE A 140 -15.13 6.23 3.91
C PHE A 140 -13.99 5.76 3.01
N SER A 141 -13.04 6.67 2.77
CA SER A 141 -11.94 6.47 1.82
C SER A 141 -10.75 7.37 2.14
N GLY A 142 -9.72 7.37 1.27
CA GLY A 142 -8.56 8.26 1.34
C GLY A 142 -7.28 7.63 1.88
N GLY A 143 -7.29 6.33 2.18
CA GLY A 143 -6.11 5.60 2.63
C GLY A 143 -5.16 5.20 1.51
N VAL A 144 -3.92 4.84 1.84
CA VAL A 144 -3.00 4.29 0.83
C VAL A 144 -3.39 2.87 0.37
N LEU A 145 -4.28 2.24 1.14
CA LEU A 145 -5.02 1.04 0.82
C LEU A 145 -6.51 1.38 0.80
N ASP A 146 -7.35 0.50 0.27
CA ASP A 146 -8.79 0.63 0.38
C ASP A 146 -9.36 -0.30 1.47
N ILE A 147 -10.69 -0.46 1.51
CA ILE A 147 -11.39 -1.26 2.54
C ILE A 147 -11.22 -2.77 2.35
N TYR A 148 -10.78 -3.24 1.17
CA TYR A 148 -10.50 -4.65 0.95
C TYR A 148 -9.07 -4.97 1.36
N GLY A 149 -8.12 -4.13 0.96
CA GLY A 149 -6.77 -4.15 1.49
C GLY A 149 -5.79 -5.10 0.81
N LEU A 150 -4.71 -5.36 1.52
CA LEU A 150 -3.47 -5.98 1.07
C LEU A 150 -3.22 -7.26 1.87
N ALA A 151 -3.29 -8.40 1.19
CA ALA A 151 -3.07 -9.71 1.77
C ALA A 151 -1.67 -10.26 1.46
N PHE A 152 -0.92 -10.64 2.48
CA PHE A 152 0.42 -11.21 2.35
C PHE A 152 0.65 -12.31 3.39
N THR A 153 1.61 -13.17 3.10
CA THR A 153 2.02 -14.27 3.97
C THR A 153 3.24 -13.89 4.80
N ILE A 154 3.33 -14.45 6.00
CA ILE A 154 4.48 -14.29 6.89
C ILE A 154 4.98 -15.66 7.38
N ASP A 155 6.19 -15.69 7.94
CA ASP A 155 6.73 -16.90 8.60
C ASP A 155 5.75 -17.49 9.61
N GLY A 156 5.73 -18.82 9.71
CA GLY A 156 4.79 -19.56 10.56
C GLY A 156 3.47 -19.93 9.87
N GLY A 157 3.33 -19.62 8.58
CA GLY A 157 2.18 -20.03 7.76
C GLY A 157 0.92 -19.20 8.01
N TYR A 158 1.10 -17.96 8.47
CA TYR A 158 0.00 -17.01 8.67
C TYR A 158 -0.16 -16.12 7.44
N THR A 159 -1.40 -15.67 7.24
CA THR A 159 -1.76 -14.61 6.31
C THR A 159 -2.13 -13.37 7.10
N VAL A 160 -1.63 -12.22 6.68
CA VAL A 160 -2.01 -10.91 7.21
C VAL A 160 -2.79 -10.18 6.13
N ASN A 161 -3.94 -9.62 6.50
CA ASN A 161 -4.64 -8.65 5.66
C ASN A 161 -4.61 -7.28 6.33
N LEU A 162 -4.08 -6.27 5.64
CA LEU A 162 -4.07 -4.86 6.08
C LEU A 162 -4.98 -4.04 5.18
N TRP A 163 -5.85 -3.21 5.74
CA TRP A 163 -6.77 -2.37 4.97
C TRP A 163 -6.90 -0.97 5.55
N SER A 164 -7.41 -0.03 4.77
CA SER A 164 -7.82 1.28 5.27
C SER A 164 -9.31 1.32 5.57
N ASN A 165 -9.68 1.89 6.70
CA ASN A 165 -11.08 2.19 7.01
C ASN A 165 -11.51 3.55 6.43
N GLY A 166 -10.58 4.28 5.81
CA GLY A 166 -10.80 5.66 5.37
C GLY A 166 -10.90 6.65 6.53
N VAL A 167 -11.35 7.86 6.20
CA VAL A 167 -11.67 8.91 7.19
C VAL A 167 -13.14 8.78 7.58
N ASP A 168 -13.40 8.15 8.73
CA ASP A 168 -14.75 7.84 9.24
C ASP A 168 -15.51 9.11 9.68
N THR A 169 -14.84 10.09 10.28
CA THR A 169 -15.48 11.39 10.61
C THR A 169 -14.49 12.56 10.65
N PRO A 170 -14.94 13.82 10.44
CA PRO A 170 -14.10 15.01 10.59
C PRO A 170 -13.59 15.27 12.03
N ALA A 171 -14.25 14.68 13.03
CA ALA A 171 -13.93 14.84 14.45
C ALA A 171 -13.28 13.59 15.08
N GLY A 172 -13.18 12.50 14.33
CA GLY A 172 -12.56 11.24 14.77
C GLY A 172 -11.03 11.26 14.65
N PRO A 173 -10.37 10.11 14.84
CA PRO A 173 -8.90 9.99 14.75
C PRO A 173 -8.31 10.28 13.36
N GLY A 174 -9.14 10.65 12.38
CA GLY A 174 -8.76 10.82 10.98
C GLY A 174 -8.70 9.49 10.25
N LEU A 175 -7.71 9.34 9.38
CA LEU A 175 -7.50 8.14 8.59
C LEU A 175 -7.02 6.98 9.47
N THR A 176 -7.73 5.86 9.45
CA THR A 176 -7.36 4.66 10.23
C THR A 176 -7.21 3.43 9.35
N TYR A 177 -6.51 2.44 9.89
CA TYR A 177 -6.25 1.17 9.25
C TYR A 177 -6.66 0.02 10.16
N GLY A 178 -7.02 -1.10 9.55
CA GLY A 178 -7.30 -2.35 10.25
C GLY A 178 -6.34 -3.44 9.81
N VAL A 179 -6.32 -4.50 10.61
CA VAL A 179 -5.50 -5.69 10.35
C VAL A 179 -6.21 -6.95 10.80
N ALA A 180 -6.06 -8.01 10.03
CA ALA A 180 -6.47 -9.36 10.41
C ALA A 180 -5.27 -10.29 10.29
N LEU A 181 -5.03 -11.09 11.33
CA LEU A 181 -4.09 -12.21 11.30
C LEU A 181 -4.89 -13.50 11.14
N ILE A 182 -4.55 -14.28 10.13
CA ILE A 182 -5.33 -15.40 9.64
C ILE A 182 -4.45 -16.64 9.54
N GLN A 183 -4.99 -17.80 9.90
CA GLN A 183 -4.37 -19.10 9.67
C GLN A 183 -5.37 -20.02 8.99
N GLY A 184 -5.18 -20.27 7.70
CA GLY A 184 -6.17 -21.01 6.90
C GLY A 184 -7.50 -20.26 6.80
N ALA A 185 -8.54 -20.83 7.40
CA ALA A 185 -9.88 -20.22 7.47
C ALA A 185 -10.14 -19.47 8.79
N ASP A 186 -9.25 -19.59 9.78
CA ASP A 186 -9.45 -19.02 11.11
C ASP A 186 -8.85 -17.61 11.20
N VAL A 187 -9.64 -16.66 11.71
CA VAL A 187 -9.16 -15.32 12.05
C VAL A 187 -8.67 -15.36 13.50
N LEU A 188 -7.36 -15.24 13.69
CA LEU A 188 -6.71 -15.33 15.01
C LEU A 188 -6.74 -13.99 15.76
N ASP A 189 -6.68 -12.88 15.03
CA ASP A 189 -6.82 -11.54 15.58
C ASP A 189 -7.41 -10.61 14.51
N TYR A 190 -8.22 -9.66 14.94
CA TYR A 190 -8.89 -8.69 14.08
C TYR A 190 -8.95 -7.34 14.79
N LYS A 191 -8.28 -6.33 14.24
CA LYS A 191 -8.28 -4.96 14.76
C LYS A 191 -8.93 -4.03 13.73
N PHE A 192 -9.93 -3.28 14.17
CA PHE A 192 -10.70 -2.40 13.30
C PHE A 192 -10.46 -0.93 13.65
N GLY A 193 -9.82 -0.18 12.76
CA GLY A 193 -9.60 1.25 12.95
C GLY A 193 -8.56 1.60 14.02
N GLU A 194 -7.73 0.64 14.42
CA GLU A 194 -6.78 0.81 15.54
C GLU A 194 -5.33 1.04 15.10
N LEU A 195 -5.05 0.95 13.79
CA LEU A 195 -3.72 1.19 13.23
C LEU A 195 -3.66 2.56 12.56
N ALA A 196 -2.49 3.19 12.64
CA ALA A 196 -2.12 4.35 11.85
C ALA A 196 -1.05 3.95 10.81
N ALA A 197 -1.11 4.55 9.63
CA ALA A 197 0.01 4.55 8.72
C ALA A 197 1.09 5.48 9.28
N VAL A 198 2.32 4.98 9.36
CA VAL A 198 3.48 5.73 9.82
C VAL A 198 4.12 6.37 8.60
N PRO A 199 4.11 7.72 8.49
CA PRO A 199 4.77 8.40 7.38
C PRO A 199 6.25 8.00 7.36
N GLU A 200 6.76 7.65 6.18
CA GLU A 200 8.19 7.53 6.03
C GLU A 200 8.86 8.86 6.38
N PRO A 201 9.98 8.87 7.11
CA PRO A 201 10.80 10.07 7.18
C PRO A 201 11.14 10.45 5.74
N ALA A 202 10.85 11.70 5.35
CA ALA A 202 11.17 12.24 4.03
C ALA A 202 12.69 12.37 3.88
N THR A 203 13.37 11.23 3.81
CA THR A 203 14.82 11.10 4.04
C THR A 203 15.58 11.82 2.93
N PHE A 204 15.04 11.83 1.70
CA PHE A 204 15.59 12.62 0.60
C PHE A 204 15.38 14.13 0.77
N LEU A 205 14.27 14.54 1.38
CA LEU A 205 13.99 15.94 1.69
C LEU A 205 14.91 16.43 2.83
N LEU A 206 15.11 15.60 3.86
CA LEU A 206 16.06 15.83 4.94
C LEU A 206 17.51 15.78 4.46
N PHE A 207 17.85 14.88 3.55
CA PHE A 207 19.16 14.81 2.91
C PHE A 207 19.41 16.05 2.05
N GLY A 208 18.43 16.46 1.24
CA GLY A 208 18.49 17.69 0.45
C GLY A 208 18.65 18.93 1.32
N ALA A 209 17.88 19.05 2.40
CA ALA A 209 18.02 20.12 3.37
C ALA A 209 19.39 20.10 4.07
N GLY A 210 19.92 18.91 4.41
CA GLY A 210 21.25 18.73 4.97
C GLY A 210 22.37 19.18 4.03
N LEU A 211 22.28 18.85 2.74
CA LEU A 211 23.22 19.32 1.73
C LEU A 211 23.18 20.84 1.56
N LEU A 212 21.99 21.45 1.56
CA LEU A 212 21.83 22.90 1.53
C LEU A 212 22.42 23.57 2.78
N GLY A 213 22.19 22.98 3.96
CA GLY A 213 22.78 23.43 5.22
C GLY A 213 24.32 23.41 5.20
N LEU A 214 24.92 22.31 4.71
CA LEU A 214 26.38 22.17 4.56
C LEU A 214 26.96 23.18 3.58
N ALA A 215 26.28 23.44 2.46
CA ALA A 215 26.69 24.47 1.49
C ALA A 215 26.66 25.88 2.12
N GLY A 216 25.66 26.18 2.95
CA GLY A 216 25.54 27.45 3.66
C GLY A 216 26.60 27.66 4.76
N VAL A 217 27.01 26.61 5.47
CA VAL A 217 28.10 26.70 6.46
C VAL A 217 29.45 26.90 5.78
N ARG A 218 29.70 26.17 4.68
CA ARG A 218 30.95 26.26 3.93
C ARG A 218 31.14 27.60 3.23
N SER A 219 30.07 28.26 2.80
CA SER A 219 30.15 29.61 2.22
C SER A 219 30.46 30.68 3.26
N ARG A 220 30.00 30.51 4.51
CA ARG A 220 30.29 31.41 5.63
C ARG A 220 31.72 31.32 6.17
N GLN A 221 32.38 30.16 6.03
CA GLN A 221 33.78 29.98 6.44
C GLN A 221 34.81 30.52 5.42
N ARG A 222 34.35 30.98 4.25
CA ARG A 222 35.19 31.54 3.18
C ARG A 222 35.14 33.07 3.10
N HIS A 223 34.47 33.70 4.05
CA HIS A 223 34.46 35.14 4.32
C HIS A 223 35.08 35.40 5.69
#